data_AF-A0A427AQ02-F1
#
_entry.id   AF-A0A427AQ02-F1
#
_cell.length_a   1.000
_cell.length_b   1.000
_cell.length_c   1.000
_cell.angle_alpha   90.00
_cell.angle_beta   90.00
_cell.angle_gamma   90.00
#
_symmetry.space_group_name_H-M   'P 1'
#
loop_
_entity.id
_entity.type
_entity.pdbx_description
1 polymer ?
#
loop_
_entity_poly.entity_id
_entity_poly.type
_entity_poly.pdbx_seq_one_letter_code
_entity_poly.pdbx_strand_id
1 'polypeptide(L)'
;PVFVPIFISTIFLAIKEEKVRGRPGYEHLNDPLHILIEAELPANVIETRLRHAQEVIEELLKPVDESQDHYKRQQLRELALLNSGLRDDSPHPSGSASPFSSGIRGTKTGQ
;
A
#
# COMPACT_ATOMS: atom_id res chain seq x y z
N PRO A 1 0.79 -14.86 5.53
CA PRO A 1 2.27 -14.71 5.63
C PRO A 1 2.87 -13.38 5.11
N VAL A 2 2.07 -12.36 4.77
CA VAL A 2 2.55 -11.03 4.31
C VAL A 2 3.06 -10.12 5.44
N PHE A 3 2.85 -10.53 6.71
CA PHE A 3 3.20 -9.73 7.88
C PHE A 3 4.72 -9.62 8.10
N VAL A 4 5.46 -10.68 7.78
CA VAL A 4 6.93 -10.74 7.92
C VAL A 4 7.67 -9.79 6.97
N PRO A 5 7.39 -9.75 5.64
CA PRO A 5 8.08 -8.82 4.75
C PRO A 5 7.75 -7.35 5.04
N ILE A 6 6.52 -7.02 5.41
CA ILE A 6 6.13 -5.66 5.77
C ILE A 6 6.86 -5.24 7.05
N PHE A 7 6.82 -6.07 8.10
CA PHE A 7 7.47 -5.76 9.37
C PHE A 7 9.00 -5.60 9.23
N ILE A 8 9.66 -6.49 8.47
CA ILE A 8 11.10 -6.37 8.18
C ILE A 8 11.40 -5.10 7.37
N SER A 9 10.57 -4.78 6.37
CA SER A 9 10.73 -3.56 5.57
C SER A 9 10.58 -2.30 6.43
N THR A 10 9.57 -2.24 7.29
CA THR A 10 9.35 -1.11 8.22
C THR A 10 10.51 -0.95 9.19
N ILE A 11 11.02 -2.04 9.79
CA ILE A 11 12.19 -1.99 10.67
C ILE A 11 13.43 -1.51 9.91
N PHE A 12 13.66 -2.01 8.70
CA PHE A 12 14.82 -1.61 7.89
C PHE A 12 14.75 -0.12 7.49
N LEU A 13 13.56 0.40 7.21
CA LEU A 13 13.33 1.82 6.93
C LEU A 13 13.66 2.70 8.14
N ALA A 14 13.20 2.32 9.35
CA ALA A 14 13.52 3.04 10.57
C ALA A 14 15.04 3.09 10.86
N ILE A 15 15.74 1.97 10.67
CA ILE A 15 17.21 1.90 10.82
C ILE A 15 17.93 2.78 9.79
N LYS A 16 17.37 2.90 8.58
CA LYS A 16 17.95 3.75 7.52
C LYS A 16 17.77 5.23 7.85
N GLU A 17 16.62 5.60 8.38
CA GLU A 17 16.31 6.97 8.83
C GLU A 17 17.24 7.43 9.95
N GLU A 18 17.50 6.57 10.95
CA GLU A 18 18.40 6.87 12.06
C GLU A 18 19.83 7.21 11.59
N LYS A 19 20.32 6.55 10.53
CA LYS A 19 21.68 6.77 9.98
C LYS A 19 21.88 8.12 9.29
N VAL A 20 20.80 8.79 8.90
CA VAL A 20 20.85 10.09 8.23
C VAL A 20 20.44 11.24 9.14
N ARG A 21 20.01 10.95 10.37
CA ARG A 21 19.70 11.95 11.38
C ARG A 21 20.93 12.80 11.71
N GLY A 22 20.73 14.12 11.82
CA GLY A 22 21.81 15.08 12.09
C GLY A 22 22.68 15.43 10.87
N ARG A 23 22.38 14.90 9.68
CA ARG A 23 23.01 15.38 8.44
C ARG A 23 22.33 16.66 7.93
N PRO A 24 23.06 17.57 7.27
CA PRO A 24 22.45 18.73 6.61
C PRO A 24 21.34 18.30 5.65
N GLY A 25 20.19 18.98 5.71
CA GLY A 25 18.99 18.65 4.93
C GLY A 25 18.08 17.57 5.53
N TYR A 26 18.47 16.95 6.66
CA TYR A 26 17.67 15.97 7.41
C TYR A 26 17.31 16.46 8.82
N GLU A 27 17.29 17.77 9.00
CA GLU A 27 17.07 18.40 10.31
C GLU A 27 15.68 18.09 10.87
N HIS A 28 14.69 17.98 9.98
CA HIS A 28 13.30 17.62 10.28
C HIS A 28 13.14 16.24 10.94
N LEU A 29 14.13 15.35 10.84
CA LEU A 29 14.11 14.06 11.53
C LEU A 29 14.25 14.20 13.06
N ASN A 30 14.68 15.36 13.55
CA ASN A 30 14.71 15.65 14.99
C ASN A 30 13.36 16.13 15.52
N ASP A 31 12.47 16.59 14.65
CA ASP A 31 11.15 17.05 15.03
C ASP A 31 10.20 15.84 15.20
N PRO A 32 9.13 16.00 15.99
CA PRO A 32 8.04 15.03 15.99
C PRO A 32 7.48 14.85 14.57
N LEU A 33 6.95 13.65 14.26
CA LEU A 33 6.31 13.39 12.97
C LEU A 33 5.23 14.46 12.69
N HIS A 34 5.40 15.19 11.59
CA HIS A 34 4.55 16.30 11.21
C HIS A 34 4.33 16.31 9.69
N ILE A 35 3.32 17.07 9.27
CA ILE A 35 3.02 17.31 7.86
C ILE A 35 3.32 18.78 7.58
N LEU A 36 4.14 19.02 6.56
CA LEU A 36 4.45 20.36 6.06
C LEU A 36 3.59 20.63 4.82
N ILE A 37 2.78 21.70 4.86
CA ILE A 37 1.95 22.14 3.74
C ILE A 37 2.56 23.41 3.15
N GLU A 38 3.15 23.29 1.97
CA GLU A 38 3.71 24.41 1.21
C GLU A 38 2.96 24.57 -0.11
N ALA A 39 2.71 25.82 -0.50
CA ALA A 39 2.07 26.14 -1.76
C ALA A 39 2.70 27.39 -2.38
N GLU A 40 2.96 27.33 -3.69
CA GLU A 40 3.36 28.49 -4.49
C GLU A 40 2.23 28.81 -5.46
N LEU A 41 1.37 29.74 -5.06
CA LEU A 41 0.16 30.12 -5.78
C LEU A 41 -0.06 31.63 -5.71
N PRO A 42 -0.83 32.21 -6.64
CA PRO A 42 -1.23 33.60 -6.56
C PRO A 42 -1.88 33.96 -5.22
N ALA A 43 -1.56 35.14 -4.69
CA ALA A 43 -1.96 35.58 -3.35
C ALA A 43 -3.49 35.56 -3.12
N ASN A 44 -4.28 35.69 -4.19
CA ASN A 44 -5.73 35.69 -4.12
C ASN A 44 -6.36 34.31 -3.89
N VAL A 45 -5.60 33.21 -4.06
CA VAL A 45 -6.12 31.83 -3.89
C VAL A 45 -5.32 31.00 -2.90
N ILE A 46 -4.08 31.40 -2.59
CA ILE A 46 -3.17 30.61 -1.76
C ILE A 46 -3.75 30.32 -0.38
N GLU A 47 -4.36 31.31 0.28
CA GLU A 47 -4.93 31.13 1.62
C GLU A 47 -6.08 30.13 1.62
N THR A 48 -7.00 30.26 0.65
CA THR A 48 -8.14 29.34 0.52
C THR A 48 -7.67 27.91 0.24
N ARG A 49 -6.63 27.73 -0.57
CA ARG A 49 -6.07 26.42 -0.89
C ARG A 49 -5.36 25.78 0.30
N LEU A 50 -4.57 26.56 1.04
CA LEU A 50 -3.90 26.10 2.25
C LEU A 50 -4.91 25.68 3.31
N ARG A 51 -5.94 26.50 3.54
CA ARG A 51 -7.02 26.18 4.49
C ARG A 51 -7.75 24.89 4.12
N HIS A 52 -8.12 24.75 2.86
CA HIS A 52 -8.78 23.53 2.39
C HIS A 52 -7.88 22.30 2.52
N ALA A 53 -6.58 22.41 2.21
CA ALA A 53 -5.63 21.32 2.40
C ALA A 53 -5.52 20.92 3.88
N GLN A 54 -5.47 21.90 4.78
CA GLN A 54 -5.47 21.67 6.22
C GLN A 54 -6.72 20.90 6.68
N GLU A 55 -7.92 21.35 6.28
CA GLU A 55 -9.18 20.70 6.66
C GLU A 55 -9.22 19.22 6.23
N VAL A 56 -8.80 18.92 5.00
CA VAL A 56 -8.74 17.54 4.48
C VAL A 56 -7.73 16.70 5.27
N ILE A 57 -6.55 17.23 5.53
CA ILE A 57 -5.51 16.51 6.29
C ILE A 57 -5.97 16.24 7.72
N GLU A 58 -6.58 17.23 8.38
CA GLU A 58 -7.13 17.06 9.72
C GLU A 58 -8.23 16.00 9.79
N GLU A 59 -9.04 15.86 8.73
CA GLU A 59 -10.01 14.77 8.63
C GLU A 59 -9.33 13.40 8.51
N LEU A 60 -8.29 13.30 7.68
CA LEU A 60 -7.53 12.06 7.46
C LEU A 60 -6.71 11.62 8.68
N LEU A 61 -6.31 12.54 9.55
CA LEU A 61 -5.55 12.24 10.77
C LEU A 61 -6.42 11.70 11.90
N LYS A 62 -7.75 11.76 11.78
CA LYS A 62 -8.65 11.17 12.79
C LYS A 62 -8.55 9.66 12.72
N PRO A 63 -8.29 8.96 13.85
CA PRO A 63 -8.27 7.51 13.84
C PRO A 63 -9.66 6.97 13.49
N VAL A 64 -9.71 6.03 12.55
CA VAL A 64 -10.93 5.37 12.10
C VAL A 64 -10.77 3.87 12.31
N ASP A 65 -11.85 3.19 12.66
CA ASP A 65 -11.85 1.73 12.72
C ASP A 65 -11.54 1.12 11.34
N GLU A 66 -10.70 0.09 11.31
CA GLU A 66 -10.24 -0.55 10.07
C GLU A 66 -11.38 -1.02 9.15
N SER A 67 -12.54 -1.37 9.71
CA SER A 67 -13.72 -1.80 8.94
C SER A 67 -14.43 -0.63 8.23
N GLN A 68 -14.26 0.59 8.74
CA GLN A 68 -14.87 1.83 8.24
C GLN A 68 -13.88 2.67 7.43
N ASP A 69 -12.59 2.31 7.43
CA ASP A 69 -11.57 3.01 6.63
C ASP A 69 -11.71 2.67 5.13
N HIS A 70 -12.52 3.47 4.44
CA HIS A 70 -12.76 3.32 3.01
C HIS A 70 -11.53 3.67 2.17
N TYR A 71 -10.77 4.70 2.58
CA TYR A 71 -9.59 5.18 1.85
C TYR A 71 -8.48 4.12 1.85
N LYS A 72 -8.15 3.56 3.02
CA LYS A 72 -7.14 2.51 3.15
C LYS A 72 -7.52 1.26 2.36
N ARG A 73 -8.78 0.83 2.43
CA ARG A 73 -9.25 -0.35 1.66
C ARG A 73 -9.15 -0.13 0.16
N GLN A 74 -9.47 1.06 -0.32
CA GLN A 74 -9.31 1.41 -1.73
C GLN A 74 -7.82 1.41 -2.14
N GLN A 75 -6.96 2.08 -1.37
CA GLN A 75 -5.50 2.13 -1.63
C GLN A 75 -4.87 0.73 -1.65
N LEU A 76 -5.24 -0.15 -0.71
CA LEU A 76 -4.73 -1.53 -0.68
C LEU A 76 -5.21 -2.36 -1.89
N ARG A 77 -6.44 -2.13 -2.37
CA ARG A 77 -6.94 -2.76 -3.59
C ARG A 77 -6.15 -2.30 -4.81
N GLU A 78 -5.94 -1.00 -4.97
CA GLU A 78 -5.17 -0.42 -6.08
C GLU A 78 -3.71 -0.89 -6.05
N LEU A 79 -3.09 -0.93 -4.87
CA LEU A 79 -1.74 -1.45 -4.67
C LEU A 79 -1.62 -2.94 -5.06
N ALA A 80 -2.62 -3.76 -4.72
CA ALA A 80 -2.65 -5.16 -5.12
C ALA A 80 -2.69 -5.31 -6.65
N LEU A 81 -3.44 -4.45 -7.35
CA LEU A 81 -3.49 -4.44 -8.81
C LEU A 81 -2.14 -4.04 -9.42
N LEU A 82 -1.53 -2.94 -8.95
CA LEU A 82 -0.21 -2.49 -9.42
C LEU A 82 0.88 -3.56 -9.23
N ASN A 83 0.86 -4.27 -8.09
CA ASN A 83 1.82 -5.33 -7.82
C ASN A 83 1.54 -6.64 -8.58
N SER A 84 0.32 -6.85 -9.07
CA SER A 84 -0.05 -8.07 -9.82
C SER A 84 0.48 -8.08 -11.26
N GLY A 85 0.74 -6.91 -11.86
CA GLY A 85 1.25 -6.77 -13.23
C GLY A 85 2.74 -7.12 -13.41
N LEU A 86 3.49 -7.33 -12.33
CA LEU A 86 4.92 -7.66 -12.41
C LEU A 86 5.22 -9.18 -12.45
N ARG A 87 4.18 -10.03 -12.50
CA ARG A 87 4.34 -11.50 -12.42
C ARG A 87 4.10 -12.25 -13.73
N ASP A 88 4.08 -11.56 -14.87
CA ASP A 88 3.86 -12.18 -16.19
C ASP A 88 5.17 -12.29 -17.02
N ASP A 89 6.27 -12.70 -16.40
CA ASP A 89 7.44 -13.20 -17.16
C ASP A 89 8.03 -14.45 -16.48
N SER A 90 7.14 -15.42 -16.25
CA SER A 90 7.55 -16.82 -16.19
C SER A 90 6.75 -17.56 -17.26
N PRO A 91 7.41 -18.21 -18.24
CA PRO A 91 6.74 -18.97 -19.27
C PRO A 91 6.15 -20.24 -18.65
N HIS A 92 4.96 -20.13 -18.07
CA HIS A 92 4.09 -21.27 -17.90
C HIS A 92 3.26 -21.40 -19.18
N PRO A 93 3.44 -22.48 -19.96
CA PRO A 93 2.71 -22.64 -21.21
C PRO A 93 1.22 -22.69 -20.91
N SER A 94 0.49 -21.91 -21.71
CA SER A 94 -0.95 -21.95 -21.84
C SER A 94 -1.46 -23.40 -21.82
N GLY A 95 -2.36 -23.67 -20.89
CA GLY A 95 -3.11 -24.91 -20.81
C GLY A 95 -4.50 -24.60 -20.28
N SER A 96 -5.34 -23.99 -21.12
CA SER A 96 -6.77 -23.89 -20.86
C SER A 96 -7.36 -25.30 -20.79
N ALA A 97 -7.99 -25.64 -19.67
CA ALA A 97 -9.20 -26.47 -19.67
C ALA A 97 -9.76 -26.51 -18.25
N SER A 98 -10.85 -25.78 -18.02
CA SER A 98 -11.91 -26.30 -17.16
C SER A 98 -13.02 -26.76 -18.09
N PRO A 99 -13.55 -27.98 -17.91
CA PRO A 99 -14.94 -28.03 -17.52
C PRO A 99 -15.28 -29.20 -16.58
N PHE A 100 -16.24 -28.92 -15.72
CA PHE A 100 -16.96 -29.86 -14.87
C PHE A 100 -17.77 -30.88 -15.71
N SER A 101 -17.68 -32.19 -15.41
CA SER A 101 -18.81 -33.15 -15.22
C SER A 101 -18.51 -34.62 -15.58
N SER A 102 -18.94 -35.51 -14.67
CA SER A 102 -19.52 -36.86 -14.87
C SER A 102 -18.67 -38.08 -15.30
N GLY A 103 -18.70 -39.15 -14.48
CA GLY A 103 -18.49 -40.55 -14.89
C GLY A 103 -17.56 -41.36 -13.97
N ILE A 104 -18.01 -41.91 -12.83
CA ILE A 104 -18.55 -43.27 -12.67
C ILE A 104 -17.55 -44.43 -12.98
N ARG A 105 -17.25 -45.22 -11.93
CA ARG A 105 -16.84 -46.65 -11.84
C ARG A 105 -15.40 -47.05 -12.23
N GLY A 106 -14.60 -47.31 -11.20
CA GLY A 106 -13.48 -48.26 -11.25
C GLY A 106 -13.76 -49.47 -10.33
N THR A 107 -14.36 -50.53 -10.86
CA THR A 107 -14.32 -51.88 -10.27
C THR A 107 -13.55 -52.78 -11.21
N LYS A 108 -12.45 -53.39 -10.76
CA LYS A 108 -12.06 -54.75 -11.18
C LYS A 108 -10.98 -55.31 -10.25
N THR A 109 -11.37 -56.42 -9.63
CA THR A 109 -10.65 -57.41 -8.84
C THR A 109 -9.58 -58.16 -9.64
N GLY A 110 -8.66 -58.82 -8.91
CA GLY A 110 -7.45 -59.43 -9.43
C GLY A 110 -7.59 -60.70 -10.26
N GLN A 111 -6.44 -61.08 -10.81
CA GLN A 111 -5.92 -62.44 -10.93
C GLN A 111 -4.41 -62.36 -10.78
#